data_AF-A0A9W6L2W8-F1
#
_entry.id   AF-A0A9W6L2W8-F1
#
_cell.length_a   1.000
_cell.length_b   1.000
_cell.length_c   1.000
_cell.angle_alpha   90.00
_cell.angle_beta   90.00
_cell.angle_gamma   90.00
#
_symmetry.space_group_name_H-M   'P 1'
#
loop_
_entity.id
_entity.type
_entity.pdbx_description
1 polymer ?
#
loop_
_entity_poly.entity_id
_entity_poly.type
_entity_poly.pdbx_seq_one_letter_code
_entity_poly.pdbx_strand_id
1 'polypeptide(L)'
;MRDEAWVVEVGEQNAAWLATESRTARLAREYRPVDLGDGRVRYNARALGAARELGEEEDGFLTDDADGLRVWIGEDAFELDRE
;
A
#
# COMPACT_ATOMS: atom_id res chain seq x y z
N MET A 1 1.22 16.05 -15.85
CA MET A 1 1.74 14.71 -15.55
C MET A 1 0.58 13.94 -14.96
N ARG A 2 0.26 12.74 -15.46
CA ARG A 2 -0.60 11.84 -14.69
C ARG A 2 0.22 11.42 -13.48
N ASP A 3 -0.28 11.68 -12.27
CA ASP A 3 0.32 11.11 -11.07
C ASP A 3 0.22 9.58 -11.19
N GLU A 4 1.36 8.89 -11.15
CA GLU A 4 1.40 7.44 -11.19
C GLU A 4 0.74 6.90 -9.91
N ALA A 5 -0.17 5.95 -10.09
CA ALA A 5 -0.90 5.31 -9.02
C ALA A 5 -0.91 3.79 -9.23
N TRP A 6 -0.96 3.09 -8.11
CA TRP A 6 -1.02 1.65 -8.03
C TRP A 6 -2.19 1.25 -7.16
N VAL A 7 -2.84 0.15 -7.52
CA VAL A 7 -3.97 -0.40 -6.78
C VAL A 7 -3.69 -1.86 -6.43
N VAL A 8 -4.08 -2.27 -5.24
CA VAL A 8 -4.01 -3.64 -4.78
C VAL A 8 -5.33 -4.06 -4.15
N GLU A 9 -5.69 -5.33 -4.31
CA GLU A 9 -6.81 -5.96 -3.62
C GLU A 9 -6.28 -6.80 -2.45
N VAL A 10 -6.64 -6.40 -1.22
CA VAL A 10 -6.16 -7.00 0.04
C VAL A 10 -7.29 -7.53 0.91
N GLY A 11 -8.55 -7.33 0.49
CA GLY A 11 -9.74 -7.59 1.29
C GLY A 11 -10.13 -6.41 2.20
N GLU A 12 -11.41 -6.32 2.54
CA GLU A 12 -12.01 -5.14 3.21
C GLU A 12 -11.32 -4.77 4.53
N GLN A 13 -11.00 -5.76 5.36
CA GLN A 13 -10.37 -5.52 6.66
C GLN A 13 -8.97 -4.93 6.54
N ASN A 14 -8.16 -5.50 5.65
CA ASN A 14 -6.80 -5.03 5.40
C ASN A 14 -6.81 -3.66 4.71
N ALA A 15 -7.75 -3.42 3.80
CA ALA A 15 -7.87 -2.14 3.11
C ALA A 15 -8.18 -0.99 4.07
N ALA A 16 -9.15 -1.22 4.96
CA ALA A 16 -9.49 -0.26 6.00
C ALA A 16 -8.30 -0.04 6.94
N TRP A 17 -7.67 -1.11 7.44
CA TRP A 17 -6.53 -1.02 8.35
C TRP A 17 -5.34 -0.27 7.71
N LEU A 18 -5.01 -0.57 6.46
CA LEU A 18 -3.94 0.12 5.72
C LEU A 18 -4.20 1.62 5.63
N ALA A 19 -5.44 2.03 5.37
CA ALA A 19 -5.80 3.42 5.19
C ALA A 19 -5.95 4.22 6.50
N THR A 20 -6.24 3.57 7.63
CA THR A 20 -6.58 4.27 8.88
C THR A 20 -5.67 3.97 10.07
N GLU A 21 -5.01 2.82 10.12
CA GLU A 21 -4.32 2.34 11.33
C GLU A 21 -2.84 2.03 11.14
N SER A 22 -2.44 1.66 9.91
CA SER A 22 -1.06 1.38 9.55
C SER A 22 -0.10 2.53 9.88
N ARG A 23 1.20 2.22 9.93
CA ARG A 23 2.22 3.25 10.20
C ARG A 23 2.17 4.38 9.17
N THR A 24 1.96 4.06 7.90
CA THR A 24 1.88 5.06 6.82
C THR A 24 0.57 5.85 6.86
N ALA A 25 -0.54 5.28 7.36
CA ALA A 25 -1.79 6.01 7.58
C ALA A 25 -1.66 7.21 8.54
N ARG A 26 -0.64 7.22 9.40
CA ARG A 26 -0.37 8.30 10.35
C ARG A 26 0.42 9.48 9.75
N LEU A 27 0.97 9.34 8.54
CA LEU A 27 1.76 10.37 7.87
C LEU A 27 0.90 11.54 7.36
N ALA A 28 1.46 12.54 6.68
CA ALA A 28 0.64 13.53 5.98
C ALA A 28 -0.17 12.88 4.84
N ARG A 29 -1.36 13.42 4.52
CA ARG A 29 -2.34 12.79 3.61
C ARG A 29 -1.76 12.35 2.27
N GLU A 30 -0.82 13.09 1.71
CA GLU A 30 -0.19 12.79 0.42
C GLU A 30 0.72 11.55 0.43
N TYR A 31 1.12 11.08 1.61
CA TYR A 31 1.95 9.89 1.83
C TYR A 31 1.14 8.68 2.34
N ARG A 32 -0.19 8.79 2.41
CA ARG A 32 -1.05 7.72 2.93
C ARG A 32 -1.59 6.85 1.79
N PRO A 33 -1.70 5.53 1.99
CA PRO A 33 -2.62 4.72 1.19
C PRO A 33 -4.06 5.21 1.33
N VAL A 34 -4.86 5.02 0.28
CA VAL A 34 -6.27 5.41 0.24
C VAL A 34 -7.13 4.19 -0.01
N ASP A 35 -8.03 3.89 0.93
CA ASP A 35 -9.08 2.88 0.74
C ASP A 35 -10.04 3.34 -0.36
N LEU A 36 -10.26 2.47 -1.36
CA LEU A 36 -11.17 2.68 -2.48
C LEU A 36 -12.52 1.99 -2.28
N GLY A 37 -12.69 1.20 -1.21
CA GLY A 37 -13.79 0.27 -1.02
C GLY A 37 -13.53 -1.10 -1.65
N ASP A 38 -14.43 -2.05 -1.37
CA ASP A 38 -14.41 -3.43 -1.90
C ASP A 38 -13.06 -4.15 -1.71
N GLY A 39 -12.35 -3.84 -0.62
CA GLY A 39 -11.06 -4.44 -0.30
C GLY A 39 -9.87 -3.93 -1.12
N ARG A 40 -10.01 -2.78 -1.80
CA ARG A 40 -8.98 -2.21 -2.66
C ARG A 40 -8.33 -0.98 -2.04
N VAL A 41 -7.02 -0.87 -2.20
CA VAL A 41 -6.23 0.28 -1.71
C VAL A 41 -5.42 0.89 -2.86
N ARG A 42 -5.40 2.22 -2.92
CA ARG A 42 -4.55 2.98 -3.85
C ARG A 42 -3.34 3.56 -3.16
N TYR A 43 -2.19 3.41 -3.81
CA TYR A 43 -0.95 4.13 -3.51
C TYR A 43 -0.69 5.11 -4.65
N ASN A 44 -0.52 6.40 -4.33
CA ASN A 44 0.14 7.32 -5.26
C ASN A 44 1.67 7.15 -5.12
N ALA A 45 2.45 7.79 -5.99
CA ALA A 45 3.92 7.68 -5.95
C ALA A 45 4.56 8.02 -4.58
N ARG A 46 4.00 8.99 -3.84
CA ARG A 46 4.54 9.38 -2.51
C ARG A 46 4.18 8.38 -1.42
N ALA A 47 2.96 7.86 -1.43
CA ALA A 47 2.52 6.82 -0.52
C ALA A 47 3.29 5.52 -0.76
N LEU A 48 3.54 5.19 -2.04
CA LEU A 48 4.38 4.05 -2.42
C LEU A 48 5.80 4.21 -1.87
N GLY A 49 6.41 5.40 -2.06
CA GLY A 49 7.70 5.71 -1.48
C GLY A 49 7.73 5.56 0.03
N ALA A 50 6.74 6.10 0.74
CA ALA A 50 6.67 5.99 2.20
C ALA A 50 6.53 4.54 2.70
N ALA A 51 5.79 3.69 1.99
CA ALA A 51 5.63 2.29 2.36
C ALA A 51 6.88 1.42 2.06
N ARG A 52 7.73 1.83 1.10
CA ARG A 52 9.05 1.19 0.86
C ARG A 52 10.07 1.44 1.95
N GLU A 53 9.89 2.49 2.73
CA GLU A 53 10.78 2.83 3.86
C GLU A 53 10.42 2.08 5.16
N LEU A 54 9.36 1.27 5.14
CA LEU A 54 9.02 0.39 6.26
C LEU A 54 10.03 -0.76 6.37
N GLY A 55 10.20 -1.30 7.57
CA GLY A 55 10.96 -2.55 7.75
C GLY A 55 10.18 -3.76 7.22
N GLU A 56 10.89 -4.82 6.83
CA GLU A 56 10.29 -6.08 6.36
C GLU A 56 9.36 -6.73 7.40
N GLU A 57 9.58 -6.43 8.68
CA GLU A 57 8.76 -6.89 9.80
C GLU A 57 7.47 -6.07 10.02
N GLU A 58 7.26 -4.99 9.26
CA GLU A 58 6.13 -4.08 9.41
C GLU A 58 5.05 -4.34 8.35
N ASP A 59 3.82 -4.54 8.82
CA ASP A 59 2.65 -4.61 7.94
C ASP A 59 2.49 -3.34 7.10
N GLY A 60 2.27 -3.53 5.81
CA GLY A 60 2.21 -2.47 4.80
C GLY A 60 3.54 -2.21 4.10
N PHE A 61 4.62 -2.91 4.45
CA PHE A 61 5.90 -2.87 3.73
C PHE A 61 5.74 -3.29 2.26
N LEU A 62 6.50 -2.64 1.38
CA LEU A 62 6.49 -2.91 -0.05
C LEU A 62 7.81 -3.50 -0.54
N THR A 63 7.74 -4.61 -1.29
CA THR A 63 8.86 -5.09 -2.11
C THR A 63 8.66 -4.71 -3.58
N ASP A 64 9.74 -4.36 -4.26
CA ASP A 64 9.80 -4.09 -5.70
C ASP A 64 10.96 -4.90 -6.27
N ASP A 65 10.66 -6.11 -6.73
CA ASP A 65 11.65 -7.08 -7.19
C ASP A 65 11.26 -7.66 -8.56
N ALA A 66 11.99 -8.70 -9.01
CA ALA A 66 11.77 -9.30 -10.32
C ALA A 66 10.38 -9.93 -10.49
N ASP A 67 9.72 -10.26 -9.39
CA ASP A 67 8.37 -10.82 -9.37
C ASP A 67 7.28 -9.74 -9.25
N GLY A 68 7.67 -8.46 -9.25
CA GLY A 68 6.76 -7.31 -9.27
C GLY A 68 6.70 -6.53 -7.95
N LEU A 69 5.73 -5.63 -7.89
CA LEU A 69 5.50 -4.75 -6.75
C LEU A 69 4.44 -5.37 -5.82
N ARG A 70 4.77 -5.59 -4.55
CA ARG A 70 3.87 -6.26 -3.59
C ARG A 70 3.84 -5.56 -2.24
N VAL A 71 2.67 -5.57 -1.59
CA VAL A 71 2.49 -5.17 -0.19
C VAL A 71 2.37 -6.40 0.69
N TRP A 72 3.05 -6.38 1.84
CA TRP A 72 3.06 -7.45 2.82
C TRP A 72 2.16 -7.11 4.01
N ILE A 73 1.31 -8.05 4.42
CA ILE A 73 0.46 -7.95 5.62
C ILE A 73 0.48 -9.30 6.32
N GLY A 74 1.05 -9.37 7.51
CA GLY A 74 1.37 -10.63 8.16
C GLY A 74 2.34 -11.45 7.31
N GLU A 75 1.93 -12.66 6.96
CA GLU A 75 2.71 -13.57 6.09
C GLU A 75 2.23 -13.54 4.63
N ASP A 76 1.18 -12.76 4.33
CA ASP A 76 0.55 -12.68 3.02
C ASP A 76 1.14 -11.52 2.20
N ALA A 77 1.32 -11.75 0.89
CA ALA A 77 1.76 -10.74 -0.07
C ALA A 77 0.69 -10.51 -1.15
N PHE A 78 0.43 -9.24 -1.46
CA PHE A 78 -0.58 -8.83 -2.43
C PHE A 78 0.04 -7.98 -3.52
N GLU A 79 -0.23 -8.31 -4.79
CA GLU A 79 0.37 -7.66 -5.95
C GLU A 79 -0.29 -6.32 -6.28
N LEU A 80 0.54 -5.31 -6.57
CA LEU A 80 0.11 -3.97 -6.95
C LEU A 80 0.09 -3.83 -8.47
N ASP A 81 -1.08 -3.50 -9.02
CA ASP A 81 -1.25 -3.16 -10.42
C ASP A 81 -1.18 -1.65 -10.63
N ARG A 82 -0.60 -1.24 -11.76
CA ARG A 82 -0.62 0.18 -12.17
C ARG A 82 -2.00 0.57 -12.69
N GLU A 83 -2.52 1.71 -12.23
CA GLU A 83 -3.81 2.28 -12.66
C GLU A 83 -3.76 3.01 -14.02
#